data_AF-A0A928VI66-F1
#
_entry.id   AF-A0A928VI66-F1
#
_cell.length_a   1.000
_cell.length_b   1.000
_cell.length_c   1.000
_cell.angle_alpha   90.00
_cell.angle_beta   90.00
_cell.angle_gamma   90.00
#
_symmetry.space_group_name_H-M   'P 1'
#
loop_
_entity.id
_entity.type
_entity.pdbx_description
1 polymer ?
#
loop_
_entity_poly.entity_id
_entity_poly.type
_entity_poly.pdbx_seq_one_letter_code
_entity_poly.pdbx_strand_id
1 'polypeptide(L)'
;MTVSRTICLGFLAVIFVGTCLLMLPFSTASGDWNSPVTALFTATSAVCVTGLSVVDVGRFYSFWGQLFLVILVQVGGLGYMTATTVLLVLLGKRLGLRDKVAVQQSLDVQELSGLTGLLRSIIATTLLFELTGAILLMTVFLPQFRDQPLLALWQSIFHSVNAFNNAGFSLFSDNLVQYVTNP
;
A
#
# COMPACT_ATOMS: atom_id res chain seq x y z
N MET A 1 -20.95 -5.57 -17.46
CA MET A 1 -19.71 -4.79 -17.66
C MET A 1 -18.59 -5.76 -18.02
N THR A 2 -17.69 -5.40 -18.93
CA THR A 2 -16.49 -6.20 -19.22
C THR A 2 -15.57 -6.17 -18.01
N VAL A 3 -14.76 -7.22 -17.82
CA VAL A 3 -13.84 -7.30 -16.68
C VAL A 3 -12.85 -6.13 -16.66
N SER A 4 -12.30 -5.74 -17.82
CA SER A 4 -11.41 -4.58 -17.93
C SER A 4 -12.06 -3.28 -17.46
N ARG A 5 -13.35 -3.08 -17.75
CA ARG A 5 -14.09 -1.90 -17.28
C ARG A 5 -14.34 -1.95 -15.77
N THR A 6 -14.61 -3.14 -15.22
CA THR A 6 -14.73 -3.33 -13.77
C THR A 6 -13.41 -3.04 -13.05
N ILE A 7 -12.28 -3.53 -13.58
CA ILE A 7 -10.94 -3.26 -13.04
C ILE A 7 -10.68 -1.75 -13.05
N CYS A 8 -10.86 -1.09 -14.22
CA CYS A 8 -10.64 0.34 -14.37
C CYS A 8 -11.49 1.18 -13.39
N LEU A 9 -12.80 0.91 -13.32
CA LEU A 9 -13.68 1.63 -12.39
C LEU A 9 -13.36 1.33 -10.92
N GLY A 10 -12.91 0.11 -10.61
CA GLY A 10 -12.45 -0.27 -9.27
C GLY A 10 -11.23 0.51 -8.83
N PHE A 11 -10.21 0.61 -9.69
CA PHE A 11 -9.03 1.43 -9.44
C PHE A 11 -9.39 2.90 -9.24
N LEU A 12 -10.23 3.47 -10.12
CA LEU A 12 -10.70 4.85 -9.97
C LEU A 12 -11.46 5.06 -8.65
N ALA A 13 -12.27 4.09 -8.22
CA ALA A 13 -12.99 4.16 -6.95
C ALA A 13 -12.03 4.15 -5.75
N VAL A 14 -11.00 3.30 -5.76
CA VAL A 14 -9.98 3.28 -4.68
C VAL A 14 -9.19 4.57 -4.65
N ILE A 15 -8.77 5.09 -5.80
CA ILE A 15 -8.07 6.39 -5.89
C ILE A 15 -8.96 7.50 -5.33
N PHE A 16 -10.24 7.52 -5.69
CA PHE A 16 -11.18 8.51 -5.19
C PHE A 16 -11.36 8.42 -3.67
N VAL A 17 -11.58 7.22 -3.13
CA VAL A 17 -11.68 7.01 -1.67
C VAL A 17 -10.39 7.41 -0.96
N GLY A 18 -9.23 7.03 -1.49
CA GLY A 18 -7.93 7.40 -0.97
C GLY A 18 -7.72 8.93 -0.98
N THR A 19 -8.15 9.60 -2.05
CA THR A 19 -8.13 11.05 -2.16
C THR A 19 -8.96 11.69 -1.05
N CYS A 20 -10.20 11.24 -0.86
CA CYS A 20 -11.06 11.75 0.21
C CYS A 20 -10.43 11.53 1.59
N LEU A 21 -9.85 10.36 1.86
CA LEU A 21 -9.18 10.06 3.12
C LEU A 21 -7.95 10.96 3.37
N LEU A 22 -7.13 11.18 2.35
CA LEU A 22 -5.94 12.04 2.43
C LEU A 22 -6.26 13.54 2.43
N MET A 23 -7.48 13.93 2.07
CA MET A 23 -7.96 15.30 2.18
C MET A 23 -8.31 15.72 3.61
N LEU A 24 -8.65 14.75 4.46
CA LEU A 24 -9.16 15.02 5.80
C LEU A 24 -8.10 15.69 6.69
N PRO A 25 -8.51 16.61 7.59
CA PRO A 25 -7.58 17.36 8.43
C PRO A 25 -6.73 16.49 9.35
N PHE A 26 -7.25 15.35 9.82
CA PHE A 26 -6.47 14.45 10.66
C PHE A 26 -5.40 13.67 9.90
N SER A 27 -5.44 13.66 8.56
CA SER A 27 -4.44 13.02 7.70
C SER A 27 -3.21 13.91 7.51
N THR A 28 -3.31 15.21 7.74
CA THR A 28 -2.19 16.15 7.65
C THR A 28 -1.56 16.37 9.02
N ALA A 29 -0.26 16.62 9.06
CA ALA A 29 0.46 16.91 10.30
C ALA A 29 0.07 18.29 10.89
N SER A 30 -0.38 19.24 10.05
CA SER A 30 -0.84 20.56 10.51
C SER A 30 -2.25 20.55 11.09
N GLY A 31 -3.05 19.53 10.79
CA GLY A 31 -4.46 19.48 11.17
C GLY A 31 -5.39 20.26 10.22
N ASP A 32 -4.86 20.77 9.11
CA ASP A 32 -5.63 21.51 8.10
C ASP A 32 -6.06 20.60 6.95
N TRP A 33 -7.05 21.05 6.19
CA TRP A 33 -7.47 20.39 4.96
C TRP A 33 -6.35 20.37 3.93
N ASN A 34 -6.08 19.19 3.37
CA ASN A 34 -5.12 19.04 2.28
C ASN A 34 -5.68 19.59 0.96
N SER A 35 -4.80 20.06 0.10
CA SER A 35 -5.16 20.44 -1.27
C SER A 35 -5.75 19.24 -2.02
N PRO A 36 -6.91 19.38 -2.69
CA PRO A 36 -7.52 18.30 -3.46
C PRO A 36 -6.58 17.73 -4.53
N VAL A 37 -5.77 18.58 -5.15
CA VAL A 37 -4.82 18.18 -6.21
C VAL A 37 -3.68 17.37 -5.62
N THR A 38 -3.12 17.79 -4.48
CA THR A 38 -2.07 17.05 -3.77
C THR A 38 -2.58 15.69 -3.33
N ALA A 39 -3.74 15.64 -2.68
CA ALA A 39 -4.34 14.39 -2.22
C ALA A 39 -4.63 13.42 -3.37
N LEU A 40 -5.19 13.91 -4.48
CA LEU A 40 -5.48 13.09 -5.67
C LEU A 40 -4.20 12.54 -6.30
N PHE A 41 -3.17 13.39 -6.43
CA PHE A 41 -1.89 12.97 -6.98
C PHE A 41 -1.23 11.91 -6.11
N THR A 42 -1.12 12.16 -4.80
CA THR A 42 -0.50 11.21 -3.86
C THR A 42 -1.30 9.90 -3.81
N ALA A 43 -2.64 9.94 -3.77
CA ALA A 43 -3.47 8.74 -3.78
C ALA A 43 -3.27 7.92 -5.06
N THR A 44 -3.24 8.58 -6.22
CA THR A 44 -2.99 7.93 -7.51
C THR A 44 -1.61 7.27 -7.53
N SER A 45 -0.58 7.99 -7.10
CA SER A 45 0.79 7.49 -7.02
C SER A 45 0.95 6.31 -6.05
N ALA A 46 0.23 6.30 -4.93
CA ALA A 46 0.19 5.19 -3.99
C ALA A 46 -0.48 3.95 -4.57
N VAL A 47 -1.68 4.10 -5.16
CA VAL A 47 -2.43 2.99 -5.75
C VAL A 47 -1.75 2.43 -7.00
N CYS A 48 -1.10 3.28 -7.78
CA CYS A 48 -0.29 2.88 -8.94
C CYS A 48 1.15 2.53 -8.56
N VAL A 49 1.50 2.59 -7.27
CA VAL A 49 2.78 2.11 -6.75
C VAL A 49 3.97 2.79 -7.45
N THR A 50 3.84 4.10 -7.69
CA THR A 50 4.78 4.89 -8.50
C THR A 50 5.80 5.65 -7.66
N GLY A 51 5.44 6.07 -6.44
CA GLY A 51 6.38 6.69 -5.49
C GLY A 51 6.63 8.18 -5.68
N LEU A 52 5.90 8.84 -6.58
CA LEU A 52 5.96 10.28 -6.75
C LEU A 52 5.06 10.99 -5.74
N SER A 53 5.56 12.08 -5.17
CA SER A 53 4.79 12.96 -4.30
C SER A 53 5.10 14.42 -4.59
N VAL A 54 4.09 15.29 -4.47
CA VAL A 54 4.22 16.75 -4.59
C VAL A 54 4.66 17.38 -3.25
N VAL A 55 4.61 16.59 -2.17
CA VAL A 55 4.96 16.99 -0.80
C VAL A 55 5.88 15.96 -0.15
N ASP A 56 6.65 16.39 0.84
CA ASP A 56 7.41 15.48 1.71
C ASP A 56 6.44 14.64 2.54
N VAL A 57 6.32 13.34 2.24
CA VAL A 57 5.32 12.46 2.86
C VAL A 57 5.54 12.29 4.36
N GLY A 58 6.79 12.23 4.80
CA GLY A 58 7.13 12.03 6.22
C GLY A 58 6.78 13.23 7.08
N ARG A 59 6.92 14.45 6.54
CA ARG A 59 6.63 15.69 7.26
C ARG A 59 5.19 16.18 7.09
N PHE A 60 4.62 15.99 5.90
CA PHE A 60 3.32 16.57 5.54
C PHE A 60 2.16 15.76 6.10
N TYR A 61 2.24 14.43 6.02
CA TYR A 61 1.18 13.55 6.49
C TYR A 61 1.38 13.17 7.96
N SER A 62 0.28 13.16 8.72
CA SER A 62 0.25 12.60 10.06
C SER A 62 0.42 11.08 10.00
N PHE A 63 0.52 10.44 11.17
CA PHE A 63 0.49 8.98 11.26
C PHE A 63 -0.72 8.37 10.51
N TRP A 64 -1.90 8.97 10.61
CA TRP A 64 -3.10 8.48 9.93
C TRP A 64 -3.00 8.62 8.40
N GLY A 65 -2.46 9.73 7.91
CA GLY A 65 -2.23 9.91 6.48
C GLY A 65 -1.21 8.90 5.94
N GLN A 66 -0.12 8.68 6.68
CA GLN A 66 0.89 7.66 6.35
C GLN A 66 0.29 6.25 6.37
N LEU A 67 -0.60 5.94 7.33
CA LEU A 67 -1.31 4.65 7.38
C LEU A 67 -2.21 4.45 6.17
N PHE A 68 -2.96 5.48 5.74
CA PHE A 68 -3.75 5.40 4.53
C PHE A 68 -2.89 5.18 3.29
N LEU A 69 -1.71 5.81 3.20
CA LEU A 69 -0.78 5.57 2.11
C LEU A 69 -0.31 4.11 2.06
N VAL A 70 0.05 3.52 3.21
CA VAL A 70 0.43 2.10 3.30
C VAL A 70 -0.71 1.20 2.81
N ILE A 71 -1.95 1.48 3.22
CA ILE A 71 -3.13 0.71 2.77
C ILE A 71 -3.33 0.85 1.26
N LEU A 72 -3.22 2.05 0.70
CA LEU A 72 -3.37 2.29 -0.74
C LEU A 72 -2.27 1.58 -1.55
N VAL A 73 -1.03 1.62 -1.06
CA VAL A 73 0.10 0.89 -1.64
C VAL A 73 -0.16 -0.62 -1.62
N GLN A 74 -0.67 -1.17 -0.51
CA GLN A 74 -0.99 -2.60 -0.41
C GLN A 74 -2.06 -3.02 -1.43
N VAL A 75 -3.13 -2.21 -1.55
CA VAL A 75 -4.21 -2.47 -2.50
C VAL A 75 -3.71 -2.38 -3.94
N GLY A 76 -2.81 -1.42 -4.21
CA GLY A 76 -2.16 -1.23 -5.50
C GLY A 76 -1.24 -2.39 -5.88
N GLY A 77 -0.31 -2.76 -4.99
CA GLY A 77 0.73 -3.75 -5.25
C GLY A 77 0.20 -5.18 -5.39
N LEU A 78 -0.86 -5.54 -4.65
CA LEU A 78 -1.58 -6.79 -4.86
C LEU A 78 -2.49 -6.74 -6.11
N GLY A 79 -2.87 -5.53 -6.53
CA GLY A 79 -3.92 -5.26 -7.51
C GLY A 79 -5.31 -5.21 -6.87
N TYR A 80 -6.14 -4.23 -7.26
CA TYR A 80 -7.46 -3.99 -6.67
C TYR A 80 -8.36 -5.24 -6.62
N MET A 81 -8.39 -6.02 -7.72
CA MET A 81 -9.22 -7.23 -7.79
C MET A 81 -8.71 -8.32 -6.87
N THR A 82 -7.40 -8.50 -6.77
CA THR A 82 -6.78 -9.41 -5.81
C THR A 82 -7.12 -8.96 -4.39
N ALA A 83 -6.89 -7.68 -4.05
CA ALA A 83 -7.14 -7.14 -2.71
C ALA A 83 -8.60 -7.30 -2.24
N THR A 84 -9.57 -6.96 -3.11
CA THR A 84 -11.00 -7.13 -2.81
C THR A 84 -11.39 -8.60 -2.65
N THR A 85 -10.87 -9.47 -3.52
CA THR A 85 -11.15 -10.92 -3.47
C THR A 85 -10.52 -11.56 -2.23
N VAL A 86 -9.32 -11.14 -1.86
CA VAL A 86 -8.63 -11.52 -0.62
C VAL A 86 -9.47 -11.15 0.60
N LEU A 87 -10.00 -9.93 0.65
CA LEU A 87 -10.87 -9.49 1.74
C LEU A 87 -12.11 -10.41 1.87
N LEU A 88 -12.73 -10.77 0.75
CA LEU A 88 -13.88 -11.68 0.73
C LEU A 88 -13.52 -13.09 1.25
N VAL A 89 -12.35 -13.62 0.84
CA VAL A 89 -11.87 -14.93 1.31
C VAL A 89 -11.55 -14.90 2.81
N LEU A 90 -10.95 -13.82 3.32
CA LEU A 90 -10.66 -13.64 4.75
C LEU A 90 -11.96 -13.54 5.58
N LEU A 91 -13.00 -12.94 5.03
CA LEU A 91 -14.35 -12.88 5.63
C LEU A 91 -15.13 -14.21 5.52
N GLY A 92 -14.50 -15.29 5.05
CA GLY A 92 -15.11 -16.61 4.91
C GLY A 92 -16.15 -16.71 3.79
N LYS A 93 -16.24 -15.70 2.90
CA LYS A 93 -17.17 -15.72 1.77
C LYS A 93 -16.60 -16.55 0.63
N ARG A 94 -17.47 -17.36 0.01
CA ARG A 94 -17.12 -18.14 -1.18
C ARG A 94 -17.03 -17.23 -2.40
N LEU A 95 -15.99 -17.42 -3.21
CA LEU A 95 -15.81 -16.68 -4.45
C LEU A 95 -16.80 -17.14 -5.51
N GLY A 96 -17.54 -16.20 -6.09
CA GLY A 96 -18.39 -16.46 -7.24
C GLY A 96 -17.56 -16.71 -8.51
N LEU A 97 -18.19 -17.26 -9.55
CA LEU A 97 -17.52 -17.48 -10.85
C LEU A 97 -16.99 -16.17 -11.46
N ARG A 98 -17.75 -15.07 -11.30
CA ARG A 98 -17.37 -13.74 -11.77
C ARG A 98 -16.11 -13.21 -11.10
N ASP A 99 -15.99 -13.38 -9.78
CA ASP A 99 -14.82 -12.95 -9.01
C ASP A 99 -13.58 -13.74 -9.45
N LYS A 100 -13.75 -15.06 -9.65
CA LYS A 100 -12.67 -15.93 -10.11
C LYS A 100 -12.18 -15.58 -11.51
N VAL A 101 -13.08 -15.34 -12.47
CA VAL A 101 -12.72 -14.92 -13.83
C VAL A 101 -12.01 -13.57 -13.82
N ALA A 102 -12.43 -12.65 -12.96
CA ALA A 102 -11.84 -11.34 -12.93
C ALA A 102 -10.44 -11.33 -12.30
N VAL A 103 -10.22 -12.12 -11.25
CA VAL A 103 -8.87 -12.34 -10.66
C VAL A 103 -7.97 -13.11 -11.63
N GLN A 104 -8.51 -14.11 -12.34
CA GLN A 104 -7.78 -14.82 -13.37
C GLN A 104 -7.22 -13.86 -14.43
N GLN A 105 -8.06 -12.94 -14.92
CA GLN A 105 -7.65 -11.95 -15.91
C GLN A 105 -6.72 -10.87 -15.34
N SER A 106 -6.81 -10.53 -14.06
CA SER A 106 -5.90 -9.56 -13.44
C SER A 106 -4.52 -10.13 -13.11
N LEU A 107 -4.46 -11.42 -12.75
CA LEU A 107 -3.22 -12.14 -12.44
C LEU A 107 -2.63 -12.87 -13.68
N ASP A 108 -3.27 -12.74 -14.84
CA ASP A 108 -2.91 -13.41 -16.10
C ASP A 108 -2.72 -14.94 -15.98
N VAL A 109 -3.64 -15.60 -15.27
CA VAL A 109 -3.58 -17.05 -15.00
C VAL A 109 -4.46 -17.80 -16.00
N GLN A 110 -4.04 -18.98 -16.46
CA GLN A 110 -4.81 -19.75 -17.46
C GLN A 110 -5.92 -20.62 -16.86
N GLU A 111 -5.79 -21.05 -15.60
CA GLU A 111 -6.79 -21.91 -14.93
C GLU A 111 -7.53 -21.22 -13.78
N LEU A 112 -8.83 -21.50 -13.69
CA LEU A 112 -9.69 -21.12 -12.55
C LEU A 112 -9.57 -22.10 -11.36
N SER A 113 -9.00 -23.28 -11.61
CA SER A 113 -8.76 -24.30 -10.58
C SER A 113 -7.69 -23.80 -9.61
N GLY A 114 -7.87 -24.02 -8.31
CA GLY A 114 -6.85 -23.62 -7.32
C GLY A 114 -6.67 -22.12 -7.06
N LEU A 115 -7.45 -21.22 -7.68
CA LEU A 115 -7.30 -19.77 -7.55
C LEU A 115 -7.34 -19.25 -6.09
N THR A 116 -8.17 -19.85 -5.24
CA THR A 116 -8.21 -19.53 -3.81
C THR A 116 -6.92 -19.90 -3.08
N GLY A 117 -6.26 -20.99 -3.51
CA GLY A 117 -4.94 -21.39 -2.99
C GLY A 117 -3.85 -20.43 -3.45
N LEU A 118 -3.88 -20.03 -4.73
CA LEU A 118 -2.99 -19.00 -5.27
C LEU A 118 -3.12 -17.68 -4.50
N LEU A 119 -4.35 -17.19 -4.29
CA LEU A 119 -4.60 -15.96 -3.53
C LEU A 119 -4.05 -16.04 -2.10
N ARG A 120 -4.28 -17.17 -1.40
CA ARG A 120 -3.70 -17.39 -0.07
C ARG A 120 -2.17 -17.41 -0.10
N SER A 121 -1.57 -18.03 -1.11
CA SER A 121 -0.13 -18.03 -1.29
C SER A 121 0.40 -16.62 -1.49
N ILE A 122 -0.23 -15.81 -2.36
CA ILE A 122 0.18 -14.43 -2.61
C ILE A 122 0.18 -13.63 -1.30
N ILE A 123 -0.92 -13.67 -0.52
CA ILE A 123 -0.99 -12.98 0.77
C ILE A 123 0.09 -13.47 1.73
N ALA A 124 0.24 -14.79 1.86
CA ALA A 124 1.19 -15.38 2.80
C ALA A 124 2.63 -14.99 2.44
N THR A 125 2.97 -15.03 1.16
CA THR A 125 4.27 -14.61 0.65
C THR A 125 4.49 -13.11 0.87
N THR A 126 3.50 -12.26 0.54
CA THR A 126 3.58 -10.81 0.76
C THR A 126 3.81 -10.48 2.23
N LEU A 127 2.97 -10.99 3.14
CA LEU A 127 3.12 -10.74 4.57
C LEU A 127 4.44 -11.30 5.12
N LEU A 128 4.88 -12.47 4.64
CA LEU A 128 6.17 -13.04 5.05
C LEU A 128 7.33 -12.10 4.71
N PHE A 129 7.38 -11.61 3.46
CA PHE A 129 8.46 -10.71 3.04
C PHE A 129 8.36 -9.33 3.68
N GLU A 130 7.15 -8.77 3.84
CA GLU A 130 6.95 -7.48 4.51
C GLU A 130 7.33 -7.56 6.00
N LEU A 131 6.96 -8.64 6.70
CA LEU A 131 7.37 -8.83 8.10
C LEU A 131 8.87 -9.05 8.22
N THR A 132 9.46 -9.88 7.34
CA THR A 132 10.91 -10.12 7.33
C THR A 132 11.66 -8.82 7.06
N GLY A 133 11.26 -8.05 6.04
CA GLY A 133 11.84 -6.75 5.73
C GLY A 133 11.70 -5.75 6.87
N ALA A 134 10.55 -5.72 7.55
CA ALA A 134 10.34 -4.84 8.70
C ALA A 134 11.26 -5.23 9.87
N ILE A 135 11.41 -6.52 10.16
CA ILE A 135 12.32 -7.00 11.22
C ILE A 135 13.78 -6.63 10.88
N LEU A 136 14.20 -6.82 9.63
CA LEU A 136 15.55 -6.46 9.20
C LEU A 136 15.79 -4.95 9.30
N LEU A 137 14.87 -4.12 8.79
CA LEU A 137 14.96 -2.66 8.87
C LEU A 137 14.95 -2.16 10.33
N MET A 138 14.29 -2.87 11.23
CA MET A 138 14.25 -2.51 12.64
C MET A 138 15.64 -2.60 13.30
N THR A 139 16.54 -3.46 12.79
CA THR A 139 17.93 -3.51 13.27
C THR A 139 18.70 -2.22 12.98
N VAL A 140 18.31 -1.47 11.94
CA VAL A 140 18.91 -0.19 11.53
C VAL A 140 18.20 1.00 12.20
N PHE A 141 16.87 1.00 12.22
CA PHE A 141 16.10 2.14 12.71
C PHE A 141 15.99 2.20 14.24
N LEU A 142 16.01 1.07 14.95
CA LEU A 142 15.90 1.07 16.41
C LEU A 142 17.12 1.74 17.08
N PRO A 143 18.38 1.52 16.64
CA PRO A 143 19.53 2.26 17.16
C PRO A 143 19.55 3.75 16.80
N GLN A 144 18.86 4.16 15.73
CA GLN A 144 18.77 5.55 15.27
C GLN A 144 17.70 6.34 16.02
N PHE A 145 16.56 5.71 16.31
CA PHE A 145 15.42 6.29 17.02
C PHE A 145 15.26 5.71 18.44
N ARG A 146 16.37 5.65 19.20
CA ARG A 146 16.41 4.98 20.52
C ARG A 146 15.34 5.47 21.49
N ASP A 147 15.08 6.77 21.49
CA ASP A 147 14.13 7.40 22.41
C ASP A 147 12.67 7.25 21.93
N GLN A 148 12.45 6.72 20.72
CA GLN A 148 11.15 6.60 20.07
C GLN A 148 10.98 5.23 19.38
N PRO A 149 10.94 4.13 20.14
CA PRO A 149 10.87 2.78 19.57
C PRO A 149 9.61 2.54 18.72
N LEU A 150 8.50 3.21 19.04
CA LEU A 150 7.28 3.16 18.23
C LEU A 150 7.46 3.83 16.86
N LEU A 151 8.22 4.93 16.80
CA LEU A 151 8.56 5.57 15.53
C LEU A 151 9.49 4.67 14.72
N ALA A 152 10.49 4.05 15.35
CA ALA A 152 11.37 3.08 14.68
C ALA A 152 10.58 1.93 14.05
N LEU A 153 9.66 1.33 14.81
CA LEU A 153 8.78 0.27 14.34
C LEU A 153 7.93 0.73 13.15
N TRP A 154 7.33 1.91 13.24
CA TRP A 154 6.53 2.47 12.15
C TRP A 154 7.37 2.73 10.89
N GLN A 155 8.56 3.29 11.05
CA GLN A 155 9.51 3.50 9.96
C GLN A 155 9.86 2.20 9.26
N SER A 156 10.12 1.13 10.02
CA SER A 156 10.45 -0.19 9.48
C SER A 156 9.28 -0.81 8.72
N ILE A 157 8.07 -0.76 9.27
CA ILE A 157 6.87 -1.30 8.61
C ILE A 157 6.57 -0.53 7.33
N PHE A 158 6.55 0.81 7.40
CA PHE A 158 6.25 1.66 6.26
C PHE A 158 7.21 1.40 5.10
N HIS A 159 8.52 1.40 5.35
CA HIS A 159 9.51 1.20 4.31
C HIS A 159 9.52 -0.24 3.80
N SER A 160 9.25 -1.24 4.64
CA SER A 160 9.16 -2.64 4.19
C SER A 160 8.00 -2.87 3.22
N VAL A 161 6.81 -2.34 3.54
CA VAL A 161 5.64 -2.43 2.65
C VAL A 161 5.90 -1.69 1.33
N ASN A 162 6.47 -0.49 1.40
CA ASN A 162 6.79 0.27 0.19
C ASN A 162 7.87 -0.41 -0.66
N ALA A 163 8.87 -1.06 -0.04
CA ALA A 163 9.90 -1.80 -0.74
C ALA A 163 9.35 -3.04 -1.42
N PHE A 164 8.59 -3.88 -0.69
CA PHE A 164 8.03 -5.12 -1.24
C PHE A 164 7.07 -4.86 -2.41
N ASN A 165 6.20 -3.85 -2.26
CA ASN A 165 5.28 -3.48 -3.33
C ASN A 165 5.97 -2.70 -4.46
N ASN A 166 7.22 -2.25 -4.31
CA ASN A 166 7.94 -1.35 -5.24
C ASN A 166 7.33 0.05 -5.34
N ALA A 167 6.70 0.53 -4.27
CA ALA A 167 5.98 1.80 -4.24
C ALA A 167 6.87 3.03 -4.15
N GLY A 168 8.08 2.92 -3.62
CA GLY A 168 9.06 4.01 -3.64
C GLY A 168 8.79 5.21 -2.73
N PHE A 169 7.76 5.20 -1.87
CA PHE A 169 7.60 6.24 -0.85
C PHE A 169 8.56 6.02 0.33
N SER A 170 9.07 7.13 0.86
CA SER A 170 9.85 7.18 2.09
C SER A 170 9.27 8.23 3.04
N LEU A 171 9.39 7.96 4.33
CA LEU A 171 9.12 8.95 5.38
C LEU A 171 10.32 9.85 5.66
N PHE A 172 11.45 9.65 4.96
CA PHE A 172 12.60 10.52 5.03
C PHE A 172 12.55 11.53 3.88
N SER A 173 12.85 12.79 4.18
CA SER A 173 12.84 13.90 3.21
C SER A 173 13.77 13.69 2.01
N ASP A 174 14.85 12.94 2.22
CA ASP A 174 15.89 12.66 1.23
C ASP A 174 15.70 11.30 0.53
N ASN A 175 14.57 10.62 0.75
CA ASN A 175 14.24 9.33 0.14
C ASN A 175 15.36 8.28 0.24
N LEU A 176 15.68 7.89 1.47
CA LEU A 176 16.73 6.92 1.84
C LEU A 176 18.17 7.25 1.39
N VAL A 177 18.44 8.41 0.76
CA VAL A 177 19.80 8.77 0.29
C VAL A 177 20.83 8.78 1.42
N GLN A 178 20.46 9.21 2.63
CA GLN A 178 21.31 9.15 3.83
C GLN A 178 21.77 7.72 4.20
N TYR A 179 21.13 6.67 3.69
CA TYR A 179 21.49 5.28 3.96
C TYR A 179 22.43 4.67 2.91
N VAL A 180 22.99 5.45 1.99
CA VAL A 180 23.92 4.97 0.94
C VAL A 180 25.06 4.08 1.47
N THR A 181 25.56 4.35 2.68
CA THR A 181 26.65 3.58 3.29
C THR A 181 26.19 2.50 4.27
N ASN A 182 24.88 2.35 4.49
CA ASN A 182 24.34 1.30 5.35
C ASN A 182 24.24 -0.02 4.54
N PRO A 183 24.78 -1.12 5.08
CA PRO A 183 24.85 -2.41 4.38
C PRO A 183 23.49 -3.11 4.22
#